data_AF-A0A967MLT6-F1
#
_entry.id   AF-A0A967MLT6-F1
#
_cell.length_a   1.000
_cell.length_b   1.000
_cell.length_c   1.000
_cell.angle_alpha   90.00
_cell.angle_beta   90.00
_cell.angle_gamma   90.00
#
_symmetry.space_group_name_H-M   'P 1'
#
loop_
_entity.id
_entity.type
_entity.pdbx_description
1 polymer ?
#
loop_
_entity_poly.entity_id
_entity_poly.type
_entity_poly.pdbx_seq_one_letter_code
_entity_poly.pdbx_strand_id
1 'polypeptide(L)'
;PAGGLTELAGSVLDACGTVFPAGAVGAGMGMKIAFNVMTYFQQAAVSAAHQVAVSEGCDPERLLESWRHVGQLGALTERFFPLVTMSPDEKRPLADYLWGTIGIAVKDLDLAAGIGLESGRPMPVVEAVRDHMALVYGMPPVTSAGDE
;
A
#
# COMPACT_ATOMS: atom_id res chain seq x y z
N PRO A 1 4.09 26.34 20.74
CA PRO A 1 3.68 27.18 19.60
C PRO A 1 2.40 26.61 18.95
N ALA A 2 1.33 27.39 18.89
CA ALA A 2 0.09 26.99 18.21
C ALA A 2 0.40 26.86 16.71
N GLY A 3 0.51 25.62 16.22
CA GLY A 3 0.95 25.28 14.87
C GLY A 3 -0.13 25.55 13.82
N GLY A 4 -0.40 26.82 13.54
CA GLY A 4 -1.24 27.23 12.42
C GLY A 4 -0.44 27.31 11.11
N LEU A 5 -1.10 26.98 9.99
CA LEU A 5 -0.59 27.25 8.65
C LEU A 5 -0.46 28.77 8.46
N THR A 6 0.69 29.22 7.95
CA THR A 6 0.84 30.62 7.55
C THR A 6 -0.01 30.90 6.31
N GLU A 7 -0.41 32.15 6.11
CA GLU A 7 -1.18 32.57 4.93
C GLU A 7 -0.45 32.27 3.61
N LEU A 8 0.89 32.39 3.62
CA LEU A 8 1.75 32.00 2.50
C LEU A 8 1.74 30.48 2.26
N ALA A 9 1.79 29.66 3.32
CA ALA A 9 1.70 28.21 3.16
C ALA A 9 0.30 27.79 2.67
N GLY A 10 -0.76 28.46 3.13
CA GLY A 10 -2.13 28.22 2.68
C GLY A 10 -2.29 28.41 1.17
N SER A 11 -1.86 29.57 0.65
CA SER A 11 -2.01 29.88 -0.79
C SER A 11 -1.23 28.93 -1.71
N VAL A 12 -0.06 28.45 -1.28
CA VAL A 12 0.70 27.44 -2.03
C VAL A 12 0.00 26.07 -1.96
N LEU A 13 -0.47 25.66 -0.79
CA LEU A 13 -1.11 24.35 -0.62
C LEU A 13 -2.45 24.26 -1.36
N ASP A 14 -3.23 25.35 -1.39
CA ASP A 14 -4.49 25.42 -2.15
C ASP A 14 -4.25 25.20 -3.65
N ALA A 15 -3.09 25.60 -4.18
CA ALA A 15 -2.70 25.33 -5.56
C ALA A 15 -2.24 23.87 -5.79
N CYS A 16 -1.87 23.14 -4.74
CA CYS A 16 -1.40 21.75 -4.82
C CYS A 16 -2.52 20.71 -4.65
N GLY A 17 -3.69 21.11 -4.15
CA GLY A 17 -4.86 20.25 -4.01
C GLY A 17 -5.54 20.39 -2.65
N THR A 18 -6.31 19.37 -2.28
CA THR A 18 -7.09 19.39 -1.04
C THR A 18 -6.19 19.30 0.19
N VAL A 19 -6.38 20.23 1.13
CA VAL A 19 -5.61 20.31 2.37
C VAL A 19 -6.46 19.84 3.55
N PHE A 20 -5.92 18.91 4.35
CA PHE A 20 -6.57 18.41 5.56
C PHE A 20 -5.75 18.79 6.80
N PRO A 21 -6.29 19.58 7.74
CA PRO A 21 -5.63 19.85 9.02
C PRO A 21 -5.50 18.56 9.84
N ALA A 22 -4.28 18.06 10.01
CA ALA A 22 -4.03 16.79 10.70
C ALA A 22 -3.82 16.94 12.22
N GLY A 23 -3.65 18.16 12.74
CA GLY A 23 -3.44 18.44 14.15
C GLY A 23 -2.08 19.09 14.43
N ALA A 24 -1.48 18.80 15.59
CA ALA A 24 -0.18 19.33 15.98
C ALA A 24 0.95 18.83 15.06
N VAL A 25 2.14 19.45 15.18
CA VAL A 25 3.34 19.02 14.46
C VAL A 25 3.55 17.51 14.64
N GLY A 26 3.78 16.80 13.54
CA GLY A 26 3.91 15.34 13.49
C GLY A 26 2.61 14.60 13.15
N ALA A 27 1.44 15.16 13.45
CA ALA A 27 0.16 14.48 13.21
C ALA A 27 -0.12 14.25 11.71
N GLY A 28 0.34 15.15 10.83
CA GLY A 28 0.26 14.96 9.37
C GLY A 28 1.05 13.75 8.87
N MET A 29 2.25 13.52 9.43
CA MET A 29 3.04 12.33 9.12
C MET A 29 2.34 11.08 9.62
N GLY A 30 1.88 11.07 10.87
CA GLY A 30 1.14 9.94 11.44
C GLY A 30 -0.11 9.59 10.62
N MET A 31 -0.88 10.61 10.20
CA MET A 31 -2.06 10.42 9.35
C MET A 31 -1.70 9.85 7.98
N LYS A 32 -0.61 10.32 7.35
CA LYS A 32 -0.15 9.79 6.06
C LYS A 32 0.31 8.34 6.17
N ILE A 33 1.04 7.99 7.23
CA ILE A 33 1.49 6.61 7.44
C ILE A 33 0.31 5.68 7.71
N ALA A 34 -0.65 6.08 8.54
CA ALA A 34 -1.88 5.31 8.74
C ALA A 34 -2.68 5.13 7.43
N PHE A 35 -2.76 6.16 6.58
CA PHE A 35 -3.37 6.08 5.26
C PHE A 35 -2.65 5.08 4.34
N ASN A 36 -1.32 5.09 4.36
CA ASN A 36 -0.51 4.19 3.55
C ASN A 36 -0.62 2.73 4.05
N VAL A 37 -0.67 2.49 5.37
CA VAL A 37 -0.95 1.15 5.93
C VAL A 37 -2.27 0.58 5.38
N MET A 38 -3.35 1.37 5.40
CA MET A 38 -4.63 0.94 4.83
C MET A 38 -4.51 0.60 3.34
N THR A 39 -3.78 1.43 2.59
CA THR A 39 -3.52 1.22 1.16
C THR A 39 -2.83 -0.12 0.91
N TYR A 40 -1.75 -0.43 1.63
CA TYR A 40 -0.99 -1.66 1.42
C TYR A 40 -1.74 -2.90 1.91
N PHE A 41 -2.53 -2.77 2.98
CA PHE A 41 -3.37 -3.87 3.47
C PHE A 41 -4.46 -4.24 2.47
N GLN A 42 -5.06 -3.23 1.83
CA GLN A 42 -6.02 -3.42 0.75
C GLN A 42 -5.39 -4.12 -0.46
N GLN A 43 -4.17 -3.73 -0.84
CA GLN A 43 -3.42 -4.40 -1.92
C GLN A 43 -3.08 -5.84 -1.57
N ALA A 44 -2.60 -6.09 -0.34
CA ALA A 44 -2.29 -7.43 0.15
C ALA A 44 -3.52 -8.33 0.17
N ALA A 45 -4.67 -7.79 0.62
CA ALA A 45 -5.95 -8.52 0.63
C ALA A 45 -6.39 -8.92 -0.79
N VAL A 46 -6.31 -8.01 -1.76
CA VAL A 46 -6.66 -8.31 -3.16
C VAL A 46 -5.72 -9.37 -3.74
N SER A 47 -4.42 -9.23 -3.53
CA SER A 47 -3.43 -10.22 -3.98
C SER A 47 -3.70 -11.61 -3.39
N ALA A 48 -3.92 -11.70 -2.08
CA ALA A 48 -4.18 -12.97 -1.42
C ALA A 48 -5.50 -13.61 -1.91
N ALA A 49 -6.57 -12.82 -2.03
CA ALA A 49 -7.85 -13.33 -2.50
C ALA A 49 -7.80 -13.79 -3.97
N HIS A 50 -7.05 -13.08 -4.82
CA HIS A 50 -6.81 -13.51 -6.20
C HIS A 50 -6.05 -14.85 -6.25
N GLN A 51 -5.02 -15.03 -5.42
CA GLN A 51 -4.29 -16.30 -5.35
C GLN A 51 -5.19 -17.48 -4.96
N VAL A 52 -6.09 -17.28 -3.98
CA VAL A 52 -7.10 -18.28 -3.61
C VAL A 52 -8.05 -18.58 -4.77
N ALA A 53 -8.53 -17.55 -5.48
CA ALA A 53 -9.43 -17.74 -6.61
C ALA A 53 -8.76 -18.53 -7.75
N VAL A 54 -7.53 -18.17 -8.11
CA VAL A 54 -6.78 -18.86 -9.18
C VAL A 54 -6.45 -20.30 -8.79
N SER A 55 -6.12 -20.59 -7.53
CA SER A 55 -5.83 -21.95 -7.09
C SER A 55 -7.04 -22.89 -7.18
N GLU A 56 -8.24 -22.33 -7.03
CA GLU A 56 -9.50 -23.06 -7.17
C GLU A 56 -10.07 -23.03 -8.61
N GLY A 57 -9.31 -22.49 -9.58
CA GLY A 57 -9.76 -22.37 -10.98
C GLY A 57 -10.91 -21.39 -11.19
N CYS A 58 -11.12 -20.45 -10.28
CA CYS A 58 -12.13 -19.40 -10.41
C CYS A 58 -11.70 -18.36 -11.45
N ASP A 59 -12.67 -17.77 -12.15
CA ASP A 59 -12.45 -16.67 -13.09
C ASP A 59 -12.20 -15.36 -12.32
N PRO A 60 -11.01 -14.73 -12.46
CA PRO A 60 -10.68 -13.46 -11.79
C PRO A 60 -11.66 -12.32 -12.13
N GLU A 61 -12.18 -12.27 -13.35
CA GLU A 61 -13.12 -11.21 -13.74
C GLU A 61 -14.46 -11.37 -13.01
N ARG A 62 -14.91 -12.61 -12.79
CA ARG A 62 -16.11 -12.89 -11.98
C ARG A 62 -15.93 -12.54 -10.51
N LEU A 63 -14.72 -12.74 -9.97
CA LEU A 63 -14.39 -12.29 -8.62
C LEU A 63 -14.48 -10.77 -8.51
N LEU A 64 -13.91 -10.04 -9.48
CA LEU A 64 -13.97 -8.59 -9.54
C LEU A 64 -15.41 -8.06 -9.65
N GLU A 65 -16.22 -8.64 -10.55
CA GLU A 65 -17.65 -8.33 -10.70
C GLU A 65 -18.40 -8.54 -9.38
N SER A 66 -18.10 -9.64 -8.67
CA SER A 66 -18.74 -9.97 -7.39
C SER A 66 -18.42 -8.91 -6.32
N TRP A 67 -17.15 -8.51 -6.19
CA TRP A 67 -16.76 -7.45 -5.25
C TRP A 67 -17.37 -6.09 -5.57
N ARG A 68 -17.46 -5.74 -6.86
CA ARG A 68 -18.18 -4.52 -7.29
C ARG A 68 -19.64 -4.57 -6.86
N HIS A 69 -20.31 -5.70 -7.10
CA HIS A 69 -21.73 -5.86 -6.82
C HIS A 69 -22.08 -5.65 -5.34
N VAL A 70 -21.28 -6.19 -4.42
CA VAL A 70 -21.52 -6.09 -2.98
C VAL A 70 -20.86 -4.86 -2.33
N GLY A 71 -20.21 -3.99 -3.12
CA GLY A 71 -19.51 -2.80 -2.62
C GLY A 71 -18.27 -3.11 -1.79
N GLN A 72 -17.73 -4.32 -1.88
CA GLN A 72 -16.47 -4.71 -1.23
C GLN A 72 -15.24 -4.16 -1.96
N LEU A 73 -15.41 -3.70 -3.20
CA LEU A 73 -14.36 -3.07 -3.99
C LEU A 73 -14.38 -1.54 -3.78
N GLY A 74 -13.35 -1.01 -3.13
CA GLY A 74 -13.07 0.42 -3.14
C GLY A 74 -12.35 0.82 -4.42
N ALA A 75 -12.39 2.11 -4.77
CA ALA A 75 -11.73 2.63 -5.98
C ALA A 75 -10.22 2.34 -6.04
N LEU A 76 -9.56 2.19 -4.89
CA LEU A 76 -8.13 1.85 -4.81
C LEU A 76 -7.88 0.37 -5.13
N THR A 77 -8.64 -0.55 -4.53
CA THR A 77 -8.52 -1.98 -4.80
C THR A 77 -8.88 -2.31 -6.24
N GLU A 78 -9.88 -1.62 -6.81
CA GLU A 78 -10.24 -1.75 -8.22
C GLU A 78 -9.08 -1.38 -9.17
N ARG A 79 -8.38 -0.27 -8.89
CA ARG A 79 -7.24 0.17 -9.71
C ARG A 79 -6.03 -0.75 -9.57
N PHE A 80 -5.90 -1.45 -8.45
CA PHE A 80 -4.81 -2.39 -8.22
C PHE A 80 -5.05 -3.75 -8.87
N PHE A 81 -6.32 -4.15 -9.05
CA PHE A 81 -6.68 -5.47 -9.56
C PHE A 81 -6.00 -5.86 -10.89
N PRO A 82 -5.90 -4.98 -11.91
CA PRO A 82 -5.20 -5.33 -13.16
C PRO A 82 -3.73 -5.73 -12.95
N LEU A 83 -3.04 -5.13 -11.97
CA LEU A 83 -1.66 -5.52 -11.68
C LEU A 83 -1.56 -6.93 -11.08
N VAL A 84 -2.59 -7.35 -10.34
CA VAL A 84 -2.62 -8.68 -9.71
C VAL A 84 -2.91 -9.78 -10.74
N THR A 85 -3.68 -9.47 -11.78
CA THR A 85 -4.01 -10.43 -12.86
C THR A 85 -2.97 -10.50 -13.98
N MET A 86 -2.05 -9.52 -14.08
CA MET A 86 -0.94 -9.56 -15.05
C MET A 86 -0.06 -10.80 -14.88
N SER A 87 0.28 -11.42 -16.00
CA SER A 87 1.27 -12.48 -16.09
C SER A 87 2.69 -11.97 -15.78
N PRO A 88 3.64 -12.86 -15.44
CA PRO A 88 5.03 -12.48 -15.23
C PRO A 88 5.67 -11.75 -16.42
N ASP A 89 5.31 -12.12 -17.66
CA ASP A 89 5.84 -11.47 -18.86
C ASP A 89 5.31 -10.05 -19.06
N GLU A 90 4.05 -9.80 -18.70
CA GLU A 90 3.46 -8.45 -18.72
C GLU A 90 4.04 -7.54 -17.63
N LYS A 91 4.50 -8.11 -16.51
CA LYS A 91 5.16 -7.35 -15.43
C LYS A 91 6.62 -7.04 -15.72
N ARG A 92 7.29 -7.84 -16.55
CA ARG A 92 8.72 -7.71 -16.85
C ARG A 92 9.15 -6.30 -17.30
N PRO A 93 8.44 -5.61 -18.21
CA PRO A 93 8.79 -4.24 -18.62
C PRO A 93 8.58 -3.19 -17.52
N LEU A 94 7.79 -3.52 -16.48
CA LEU A 94 7.47 -2.64 -15.35
C LEU A 94 8.36 -2.91 -14.13
N ALA A 95 9.30 -3.85 -14.21
CA ALA A 95 10.03 -4.38 -13.05
C ALA A 95 10.67 -3.29 -12.19
N ASP A 96 11.38 -2.34 -12.80
CA ASP A 96 12.05 -1.24 -12.05
C ASP A 96 11.04 -0.34 -11.34
N TYR A 97 9.93 -0.02 -12.01
CA TYR A 97 8.84 0.76 -11.43
C TYR A 97 8.17 0.02 -10.26
N LEU A 98 7.93 -1.28 -10.42
CA LEU A 98 7.31 -2.13 -9.40
C LEU A 98 8.25 -2.24 -8.19
N TRP A 99 9.55 -2.46 -8.40
CA TRP A 99 10.54 -2.50 -7.32
C TRP A 99 10.67 -1.16 -6.59
N GLY A 100 10.63 -0.03 -7.31
CA GLY A 100 10.58 1.30 -6.70
C GLY A 100 9.33 1.48 -5.83
N THR A 101 8.17 1.03 -6.31
CA THR A 101 6.90 1.08 -5.57
C THR A 101 6.93 0.19 -4.33
N ILE A 102 7.46 -1.03 -4.45
CA ILE A 102 7.65 -1.97 -3.34
C ILE A 102 8.58 -1.35 -2.30
N GLY A 103 9.71 -0.76 -2.69
CA GLY A 103 10.65 -0.12 -1.77
C GLY A 103 10.02 1.04 -0.98
N ILE A 104 9.17 1.85 -1.63
CA ILE A 104 8.41 2.89 -0.94
C ILE A 104 7.45 2.28 0.09
N ALA A 105 6.73 1.22 -0.29
CA ALA A 105 5.79 0.56 0.60
C ALA A 105 6.47 -0.07 1.82
N VAL A 106 7.58 -0.77 1.62
CA VAL A 106 8.38 -1.37 2.69
C VAL A 106 8.83 -0.29 3.67
N LYS A 107 9.41 0.80 3.17
CA LYS A 107 9.88 1.93 3.99
C LYS A 107 8.74 2.56 4.81
N ASP A 108 7.56 2.74 4.22
CA ASP A 108 6.42 3.33 4.91
C ASP A 108 5.82 2.38 5.97
N LEU A 109 5.82 1.07 5.71
CA LEU A 109 5.40 0.05 6.68
C LEU A 109 6.41 -0.11 7.82
N ASP A 110 7.71 0.01 7.54
CA ASP A 110 8.75 0.08 8.58
C ASP A 110 8.56 1.29 9.50
N LEU A 111 8.26 2.45 8.92
CA LEU A 111 7.97 3.65 9.72
C LEU A 111 6.70 3.46 10.56
N ALA A 112 5.66 2.80 10.03
CA ALA A 112 4.46 2.46 10.79
C ALA A 112 4.78 1.55 11.98
N ALA A 113 5.57 0.48 11.76
CA ALA A 113 5.99 -0.42 12.82
C ALA A 113 6.82 0.31 13.89
N GLY A 114 7.73 1.21 13.48
CA GLY A 114 8.50 2.07 14.38
C GLY A 114 7.63 2.97 15.26
N ILE A 115 6.65 3.66 14.66
CA ILE A 115 5.67 4.48 15.41
C ILE A 115 4.87 3.62 16.41
N GLY A 116 4.48 2.42 16.00
CA GLY A 116 3.82 1.46 16.87
C GLY A 116 4.68 1.09 18.07
N LEU A 117 5.94 0.70 17.84
CA LEU A 117 6.88 0.33 18.89
C LEU A 117 7.13 1.48 19.87
N GLU A 118 7.41 2.69 19.37
CA GLU A 118 7.65 3.89 20.20
C GLU A 118 6.45 4.25 21.07
N SER A 119 5.23 3.97 20.60
CA SER A 119 3.98 4.20 21.32
C SER A 119 3.53 3.02 22.20
N GLY A 120 4.33 1.95 22.30
CA GLY A 120 4.01 0.76 23.08
C GLY A 120 2.90 -0.12 22.46
N ARG A 121 2.69 -0.01 21.14
CA ARG A 121 1.70 -0.75 20.35
C ARG A 121 2.40 -1.51 19.23
N PRO A 122 3.00 -2.68 19.51
CA PRO A 122 3.60 -3.51 18.47
C PRO A 122 2.62 -3.80 17.33
N MET A 123 3.11 -3.79 16.08
CA MET A 123 2.27 -3.94 14.88
C MET A 123 2.70 -5.15 14.04
N PRO A 124 2.62 -6.39 14.58
CA PRO A 124 3.14 -7.59 13.88
C PRO A 124 2.46 -7.86 12.53
N VAL A 125 1.21 -7.42 12.35
CA VAL A 125 0.50 -7.54 11.06
C VAL A 125 1.10 -6.61 10.01
N VAL A 126 1.55 -5.42 10.41
CA VAL A 126 2.23 -4.47 9.52
C VAL A 126 3.57 -5.05 9.06
N GLU A 127 4.33 -5.62 9.99
CA GLU A 127 5.60 -6.30 9.71
C GLU A 127 5.41 -7.47 8.74
N ALA A 128 4.38 -8.30 8.95
CA ALA A 128 4.08 -9.40 8.04
C ALA A 128 3.78 -8.91 6.61
N VAL A 129 2.98 -7.85 6.46
CA VAL A 129 2.69 -7.28 5.13
C VAL A 129 3.96 -6.69 4.50
N ARG A 130 4.78 -5.98 5.28
CA ARG A 130 6.07 -5.42 4.84
C ARG A 130 6.96 -6.51 4.22
N ASP A 131 7.15 -7.61 4.95
CA ASP A 131 8.06 -8.68 4.54
C ASP A 131 7.62 -9.39 3.24
N HIS A 132 6.33 -9.27 2.89
CA HIS A 132 5.74 -9.94 1.73
C HIS A 132 5.36 -8.97 0.60
N MET A 133 5.76 -7.70 0.66
CA MET A 133 5.34 -6.70 -0.35
C MET A 133 5.73 -7.08 -1.79
N ALA A 134 6.86 -7.75 -2.00
CA ALA A 134 7.22 -8.27 -3.32
C ALA A 134 6.15 -9.24 -3.87
N LEU A 135 5.70 -10.17 -3.03
CA LEU A 135 4.67 -11.16 -3.37
C LEU A 135 3.31 -10.51 -3.58
N VAL A 136 2.97 -9.46 -2.82
CA VAL A 136 1.73 -8.67 -3.02
C VAL A 136 1.66 -8.07 -4.42
N TYR A 137 2.81 -7.67 -4.98
CA TYR A 137 2.92 -7.13 -6.33
C TYR A 137 3.16 -8.22 -7.39
N GLY A 138 3.22 -9.50 -6.98
CA GLY A 138 3.55 -10.64 -7.83
C GLY A 138 4.95 -10.57 -8.42
N MET A 139 5.88 -9.93 -7.71
CA MET A 139 7.31 -9.92 -8.01
C MET A 139 8.00 -11.07 -7.27
N PRO A 140 9.10 -11.64 -7.80
CA PRO A 140 9.86 -12.65 -7.08
C PRO A 140 10.31 -12.10 -5.72
N PRO A 141 10.40 -12.94 -4.67
CA PRO A 141 11.01 -12.52 -3.41
C PRO A 141 12.39 -11.93 -3.67
N VAL A 142 12.77 -10.91 -2.90
CA VAL A 142 14.17 -10.48 -2.85
C VAL A 142 14.92 -11.63 -2.19
N THR A 143 15.51 -12.52 -2.99
CA THR A 143 16.52 -13.43 -2.48
C THR A 143 17.68 -12.56 -2.06
N SER A 144 18.11 -12.64 -0.80
CA SER A 144 19.46 -12.21 -0.45
C SER A 144 20.40 -12.91 -1.43
N ALA A 145 21.01 -12.15 -2.33
CA ALA A 145 22.17 -12.63 -3.06
C ALA A 145 23.19 -13.12 -2.00
N GLY A 146 23.79 -14.30 -2.22
CA GLY A 146 24.70 -15.01 -1.31
C GLY A 146 25.79 -14.13 -0.69
N ASP A 147 26.45 -14.50 0.41
CA ASP A 147 26.90 -15.82 0.86
C ASP A 147 27.31 -16.76 -0.31
N GLU A 148 28.06 -16.21 -1.27
CA GLU A 148 29.10 -16.94 -2.03
C GLU A 148 30.43 -16.17 -1.95
#